data_AF-A0A517M0H4-F1
#
_entry.id   AF-A0A517M0H4-F1
#
_cell.length_a   1.000
_cell.length_b   1.000
_cell.length_c   1.000
_cell.angle_alpha   90.00
_cell.angle_beta   90.00
_cell.angle_gamma   90.00
#
_symmetry.space_group_name_H-M   'P 1'
#
loop_
_entity.id
_entity.type
_entity.pdbx_description
1 polymer ?
#
loop_
_entity_poly.entity_id
_entity_poly.type
_entity_poly.pdbx_seq_one_letter_code
_entity_poly.pdbx_strand_id
1 'polypeptide(L)'
;MDSIVPYRPLLTLDPDVRFLTAIAINVALIVSLGSVPAFAQESMIASNAVAPASYDAAADRSSPAADQVCDIGDPRSPWTPGDGAVASAELRRFSDTIRVGYDDGFVLASLRERNLETDAFPFRLKVNGWGQLRHTASDVALPNTDLNQFQMKRARLILSGNAFLPDLNYFTQFDGRSSSGDNMRLLDFYLNYDIGHAQFGFEKGTFGFRAGKYKMPFTMARWLSGKEFEFSDRSVASTYFDVNRSLAIGLFGQSKHTAIPIEWETAIFNGFVTGGAETGSSGNLDDNFAYSIRLQGYPIGDWGSSQLADFESHDRLAMRVGCAFAGTTISRNGSTEFNTPRVVDSGQTFASILPVAVDSYHVAQFAVDTSFKWRGWSTTMEYYFRNLSDFEGAALPSLLDHGFWFQVGYFVVPEKLQVLTRWSRVDGDSGTLGASDQSTDEVGAGLAWYLRGNRAKLVTDVTRLDGAPISSSALDVNPGDRGWLFRTQMQFSF
;
A
#
# COMPACT_ATOMS: atom_id res chain seq x y z
N MET A 1 -26.43 5.41 -61.37
CA MET A 1 -24.99 5.06 -61.41
C MET A 1 -24.55 4.98 -59.97
N ASP A 2 -24.54 3.75 -59.49
CA ASP A 2 -24.35 3.36 -58.10
C ASP A 2 -22.88 3.51 -57.68
N SER A 3 -22.65 4.05 -56.49
CA SER A 3 -21.40 3.84 -55.75
C SER A 3 -21.72 3.29 -54.36
N ILE A 4 -21.44 2.01 -54.21
CA ILE A 4 -21.61 1.20 -53.01
C ILE A 4 -20.49 1.56 -52.02
N VAL A 5 -20.86 2.04 -50.83
CA VAL A 5 -19.97 2.15 -49.68
C VAL A 5 -19.99 0.83 -48.92
N PRO A 6 -18.86 0.14 -48.65
CA PRO A 6 -18.88 -1.08 -47.87
C PRO A 6 -19.02 -0.77 -46.38
N TYR A 7 -20.11 -1.25 -45.80
CA TYR A 7 -20.37 -1.31 -44.36
C TYR A 7 -19.43 -2.37 -43.73
N ARG A 8 -18.55 -1.97 -42.80
CA ARG A 8 -17.77 -2.91 -41.98
C ARG A 8 -18.48 -3.12 -40.62
N PRO A 9 -18.75 -4.36 -40.17
CA PRO A 9 -19.39 -4.59 -38.88
C PRO A 9 -18.41 -4.37 -37.72
N LEU A 10 -18.91 -3.71 -36.66
CA LEU A 10 -18.29 -3.72 -35.33
C LEU A 10 -18.24 -5.16 -34.78
N LEU A 11 -17.13 -5.50 -34.11
CA LEU A 11 -17.01 -6.53 -33.07
C LEU A 11 -17.78 -7.84 -33.31
N THR A 12 -17.14 -8.77 -34.01
CA THR A 12 -17.44 -10.19 -33.85
C THR A 12 -16.61 -10.72 -32.68
N LEU A 13 -17.24 -10.78 -31.51
CA LEU A 13 -16.80 -11.61 -30.40
C LEU A 13 -17.06 -13.07 -30.79
N ASP A 14 -16.01 -13.87 -30.79
CA ASP A 14 -16.07 -15.32 -31.04
C ASP A 14 -16.95 -16.00 -29.96
N PRO A 15 -17.88 -16.90 -30.32
CA PRO A 15 -18.84 -17.48 -29.37
C PRO A 15 -18.33 -18.82 -28.84
N ASP A 16 -17.29 -18.82 -28.02
CA ASP A 16 -16.91 -20.02 -27.23
C ASP A 16 -16.36 -19.62 -25.85
N VAL A 17 -17.18 -18.88 -25.10
CA VAL A 17 -16.92 -18.56 -23.70
C VAL A 17 -18.13 -19.02 -22.87
N ARG A 18 -18.22 -20.34 -22.65
CA ARG A 18 -19.11 -20.93 -21.63
C ARG A 18 -18.59 -20.65 -20.21
N PHE A 19 -18.41 -19.39 -19.85
CA PHE A 19 -17.84 -18.98 -18.56
C PHE A 19 -18.86 -18.99 -17.40
N LEU A 20 -20.15 -18.92 -17.70
CA LEU A 20 -21.21 -18.94 -16.68
C LEU A 20 -21.54 -20.35 -16.14
N THR A 21 -21.16 -21.41 -16.87
CA THR A 21 -21.46 -22.80 -16.46
C THR A 21 -20.40 -23.36 -15.49
N ALA A 22 -19.14 -22.89 -15.60
CA ALA A 22 -18.05 -23.31 -14.72
C ALA A 22 -18.17 -22.74 -13.29
N ILE A 23 -18.73 -21.54 -13.15
CA ILE A 23 -18.99 -20.90 -11.85
C ILE A 23 -20.10 -21.64 -11.09
N ALA A 24 -21.15 -22.10 -11.79
CA ALA A 24 -22.23 -22.87 -11.18
C ALA A 24 -21.81 -24.28 -10.72
N ILE A 25 -20.88 -24.92 -11.43
CA ILE A 25 -20.41 -26.28 -11.09
C ILE A 25 -19.45 -26.27 -9.88
N ASN A 26 -18.60 -25.25 -9.74
CA ASN A 26 -17.71 -25.13 -8.57
C ASN A 26 -18.47 -24.78 -7.27
N VAL A 27 -19.55 -24.01 -7.37
CA VAL A 27 -20.43 -23.70 -6.22
C VAL A 27 -21.24 -24.93 -5.78
N ALA A 28 -21.60 -25.83 -6.70
CA ALA A 28 -22.35 -27.06 -6.38
C ALA A 28 -21.48 -28.17 -5.77
N LEU A 29 -20.18 -28.25 -6.09
CA LEU A 29 -19.32 -29.32 -5.58
C LEU A 29 -18.93 -29.12 -4.10
N ILE A 30 -18.77 -27.88 -3.65
CA ILE A 30 -18.35 -27.53 -2.28
C ILE A 30 -19.49 -27.75 -1.26
N VAL A 31 -20.75 -27.80 -1.70
CA VAL A 31 -21.90 -28.08 -0.83
C VAL A 31 -22.12 -29.59 -0.60
N SER A 32 -21.40 -30.47 -1.31
CA SER A 32 -21.67 -31.93 -1.28
C SER A 32 -20.70 -32.81 -0.49
N LEU A 33 -19.62 -32.26 0.09
CA LEU A 33 -18.65 -33.06 0.86
C LEU A 33 -18.60 -32.60 2.32
N GLY A 34 -19.67 -32.94 3.04
CA GLY A 34 -19.68 -32.94 4.50
C GLY A 34 -18.97 -34.19 5.03
N SER A 35 -17.75 -34.00 5.55
CA SER A 35 -17.14 -34.97 6.46
C SER A 35 -16.02 -34.29 7.26
N VAL A 36 -16.34 -33.96 8.50
CA VAL A 36 -15.39 -33.50 9.53
C VAL A 36 -14.76 -34.72 10.19
N PRO A 37 -13.42 -34.85 10.25
CA PRO A 37 -12.80 -35.76 11.20
C PRO A 37 -12.53 -35.03 12.52
N ALA A 38 -13.08 -35.60 13.60
CA ALA A 38 -12.71 -35.29 14.97
C ALA A 38 -11.27 -35.76 15.23
N PHE A 39 -10.43 -34.91 15.82
CA PHE A 39 -9.17 -35.35 16.42
C PHE A 39 -9.18 -35.18 17.93
N ALA A 40 -8.81 -36.29 18.56
CA ALA A 40 -8.90 -36.56 19.97
C ALA A 40 -7.91 -35.74 20.81
N GLN A 41 -8.38 -35.43 22.00
CA GLN A 41 -7.66 -34.89 23.14
C GLN A 41 -6.88 -36.03 23.81
N GLU A 42 -5.56 -35.88 23.96
CA GLU A 42 -4.78 -36.65 24.94
C GLU A 42 -3.83 -35.72 25.69
N SER A 43 -3.70 -36.02 26.97
CA SER A 43 -3.18 -35.15 28.01
C SER A 43 -1.87 -35.66 28.61
N MET A 44 -0.98 -34.70 28.93
CA MET A 44 -0.13 -34.60 30.13
C MET A 44 1.30 -35.19 30.17
N ILE A 45 2.08 -34.50 31.04
CA ILE A 45 3.36 -34.85 31.73
C ILE A 45 4.64 -34.46 30.95
N ALA A 46 5.64 -33.73 31.45
CA ALA A 46 5.93 -33.06 32.73
C ALA A 46 7.00 -31.96 32.55
N SER A 47 7.06 -31.08 33.56
CA SER A 47 8.07 -30.06 33.83
C SER A 47 9.51 -30.56 33.77
N ASN A 48 10.43 -29.68 33.35
CA ASN A 48 11.74 -29.55 33.99
C ASN A 48 12.18 -28.08 34.00
N ALA A 49 12.45 -27.59 35.21
CA ALA A 49 12.99 -26.29 35.50
C ALA A 49 14.49 -26.22 35.16
N VAL A 50 14.96 -25.07 34.70
CA VAL A 50 16.39 -24.71 34.69
C VAL A 50 16.53 -23.29 35.27
N ALA A 51 17.44 -23.18 36.23
CA ALA A 51 17.66 -22.08 37.15
C ALA A 51 18.28 -20.82 36.50
N PRO A 52 18.06 -19.62 37.07
CA PRO A 52 18.87 -18.44 36.75
C PRO A 52 20.20 -18.46 37.55
N ALA A 53 21.29 -18.17 36.86
CA ALA A 53 22.62 -18.03 37.44
C ALA A 53 22.72 -16.72 38.24
N SER A 54 23.12 -16.83 39.50
CA SER A 54 23.55 -15.75 40.38
C SER A 54 24.98 -15.33 40.07
N TYR A 55 25.21 -14.02 39.93
CA TYR A 55 26.54 -13.43 40.06
C TYR A 55 26.56 -12.51 41.29
N ASP A 56 27.23 -12.97 42.34
CA ASP A 56 27.69 -12.15 43.45
C ASP A 56 29.02 -11.48 43.06
N ALA A 57 29.08 -10.16 43.22
CA ALA A 57 30.35 -9.44 43.41
C ALA A 57 30.11 -8.30 44.41
N ALA A 58 30.76 -8.41 45.57
CA ALA A 58 30.82 -7.40 46.61
C ALA A 58 32.09 -6.52 46.46
N ALA A 59 32.04 -5.36 47.13
CA ALA A 59 33.03 -4.27 47.28
C ALA A 59 32.83 -3.12 46.27
N ASP A 60 32.80 -1.84 46.63
CA ASP A 60 33.28 -1.14 47.82
C ASP A 60 32.52 0.20 47.98
N ARG A 61 32.39 0.72 49.21
CA ARG A 61 31.71 1.98 49.53
C ARG A 61 32.71 3.15 49.47
N SER A 62 32.56 4.04 48.50
CA SER A 62 32.87 5.46 48.68
C SER A 62 32.14 6.32 47.65
N SER A 63 31.18 7.13 48.12
CA SER A 63 30.47 8.14 47.32
C SER A 63 31.38 9.34 47.04
N PRO A 64 31.14 10.13 45.97
CA PRO A 64 30.27 11.27 46.21
C PRO A 64 29.21 11.49 45.11
N ALA A 65 27.97 11.64 45.57
CA ALA A 65 26.92 12.53 45.08
C ALA A 65 26.90 12.91 43.58
N ALA A 66 26.21 12.10 42.77
CA ALA A 66 25.34 12.55 41.68
C ALA A 66 24.44 11.38 41.26
N ASP A 67 23.27 11.70 40.70
CA ASP A 67 22.30 10.79 40.08
C ASP A 67 21.35 10.03 41.03
N GLN A 68 20.54 10.80 41.76
CA GLN A 68 19.22 10.32 42.18
C GLN A 68 18.20 10.61 41.08
N VAL A 69 17.72 9.54 40.44
CA VAL A 69 16.47 9.56 39.68
C VAL A 69 15.36 10.02 40.61
N CYS A 70 14.76 11.18 40.31
CA CYS A 70 13.63 11.68 41.08
C CYS A 70 12.35 10.96 40.63
N ASP A 71 11.73 10.21 41.53
CA ASP A 71 10.36 9.73 41.34
C ASP A 71 9.40 10.91 41.15
N ILE A 72 8.32 10.69 40.39
CA ILE A 72 7.21 11.66 40.29
C ILE A 72 6.63 11.84 41.71
N GLY A 73 7.01 12.95 42.35
CA GLY A 73 6.67 13.28 43.74
C GLY A 73 7.86 13.65 44.65
N ASP A 74 9.12 13.64 44.19
CA ASP A 74 10.25 14.12 45.00
C ASP A 74 10.13 15.63 45.28
N PRO A 75 10.06 16.07 46.54
CA PRO A 75 9.97 17.49 46.92
C PRO A 75 11.16 18.35 46.50
N ARG A 76 12.25 17.76 45.99
CA ARG A 76 13.44 18.46 45.48
C ARG A 76 13.44 18.68 43.97
N SER A 77 12.41 18.22 43.24
CA SER A 77 12.28 18.48 41.80
C SER A 77 11.92 19.97 41.55
N PRO A 78 12.61 20.66 40.63
CA PRO A 78 12.28 22.06 40.25
C PRO A 78 10.94 22.19 39.51
N TRP A 79 10.23 21.07 39.29
CA TRP A 79 8.90 20.98 38.70
C TRP A 79 7.83 20.54 39.69
N THR A 80 8.06 20.68 41.00
CA THR A 80 6.98 20.55 41.98
C THR A 80 5.99 21.70 41.80
N PRO A 81 4.70 21.44 41.55
CA PRO A 81 3.68 22.47 41.69
C PRO A 81 3.76 22.96 43.14
N GLY A 82 3.94 24.26 43.34
CA GLY A 82 3.97 24.85 44.68
C GLY A 82 2.77 24.38 45.50
N ASP A 83 3.01 24.12 46.78
CA ASP A 83 2.01 23.65 47.76
C ASP A 83 0.68 24.41 47.60
N GLY A 84 -0.29 23.78 46.94
CA GLY A 84 -1.60 24.39 46.70
C GLY A 84 -2.35 23.91 45.45
N ALA A 85 -1.69 23.32 44.46
CA ALA A 85 -2.40 22.78 43.30
C ALA A 85 -2.67 21.28 43.48
N VAL A 86 -3.80 20.94 44.10
CA VAL A 86 -4.36 19.59 44.00
C VAL A 86 -4.65 19.36 42.51
N ALA A 87 -3.74 18.66 41.82
CA ALA A 87 -4.03 18.13 40.49
C ALA A 87 -5.38 17.42 40.60
N SER A 88 -6.36 17.88 39.82
CA SER A 88 -7.72 17.40 39.88
C SER A 88 -7.73 15.88 39.82
N ALA A 89 -8.67 15.22 40.50
CA ALA A 89 -8.77 13.76 40.51
C ALA A 89 -8.81 13.14 39.09
N GLU A 90 -9.15 13.94 38.08
CA GLU A 90 -9.08 13.59 36.65
C GLU A 90 -7.64 13.46 36.10
N LEU A 91 -6.70 14.33 36.51
CA LEU A 91 -5.28 14.25 36.13
C LEU A 91 -4.59 13.02 36.73
N ARG A 92 -4.96 12.61 37.96
CA ARG A 92 -4.47 11.37 38.57
C ARG A 92 -4.95 10.11 37.83
N ARG A 93 -6.19 10.11 37.32
CA ARG A 93 -6.69 9.02 36.45
C ARG A 93 -5.98 8.94 35.09
N PHE A 94 -5.41 10.05 34.62
CA PHE A 94 -4.60 10.09 33.39
C PHE A 94 -3.21 9.45 33.61
N SER A 95 -2.56 9.74 34.74
CA SER A 95 -1.20 9.24 35.05
C SER A 95 -1.14 7.75 35.35
N ASP A 96 -2.22 7.12 35.80
CA ASP A 96 -2.20 5.71 36.23
C ASP A 96 -2.07 4.70 35.08
N THR A 97 -2.14 5.14 33.82
CA THR A 97 -2.17 4.24 32.66
C THR A 97 -1.23 4.59 31.52
N ILE A 98 -0.54 5.72 31.61
CA ILE A 98 0.54 6.11 30.71
C ILE A 98 1.76 6.39 31.58
N ARG A 99 2.86 5.68 31.34
CA ARG A 99 4.15 5.90 31.99
C ARG A 99 5.08 6.58 31.00
N VAL A 100 5.70 7.66 31.43
CA VAL A 100 6.76 8.36 30.68
C VAL A 100 7.97 8.43 31.59
N GLY A 101 9.14 8.08 31.08
CA GLY A 101 10.35 8.08 31.90
C GLY A 101 11.60 7.66 31.13
N TYR A 102 12.68 7.45 31.88
CA TYR A 102 13.93 6.91 31.38
C TYR A 102 14.18 5.55 32.03
N ASP A 103 14.31 4.50 31.21
CA ASP A 103 14.61 3.12 31.61
C ASP A 103 15.60 2.56 30.58
N ASP A 104 16.88 2.92 30.75
CA ASP A 104 17.97 2.77 29.75
C ASP A 104 17.63 3.31 28.35
N GLY A 105 16.68 4.24 28.29
CA GLY A 105 16.12 4.84 27.09
C GLY A 105 14.83 5.60 27.40
N PHE A 106 14.39 6.49 26.51
CA PHE A 106 13.12 7.21 26.70
C PHE A 106 11.94 6.27 26.48
N VAL A 107 11.12 6.08 27.50
CA VAL A 107 9.95 5.19 27.48
C VAL A 107 8.67 6.01 27.49
N LEU A 108 7.75 5.65 26.59
CA LEU A 108 6.35 6.07 26.62
C LEU A 108 5.49 4.80 26.53
N ALA A 109 4.92 4.38 27.65
CA ALA A 109 4.20 3.10 27.76
C ALA A 109 2.74 3.34 28.14
N SER A 110 1.82 2.56 27.55
CA SER A 110 0.42 2.56 27.98
C SER A 110 -0.10 1.13 28.14
N LEU A 111 -0.93 0.92 29.17
CA LEU A 111 -1.54 -0.38 29.48
C LEU A 111 -2.59 -0.81 28.44
N ARG A 112 -3.13 0.12 27.65
CA ARG A 112 -4.14 -0.14 26.63
C ARG A 112 -4.12 0.91 25.55
N GLU A 113 -4.65 0.57 24.38
CA GLU A 113 -4.95 1.56 23.36
C GLU A 113 -5.98 2.58 23.89
N ARG A 114 -5.76 3.86 23.59
CA ARG A 114 -6.68 4.94 23.94
C ARG A 114 -6.85 5.87 22.76
N ASN A 115 -8.10 6.30 22.54
CA ASN A 115 -8.36 7.50 21.77
C ASN A 115 -8.22 8.70 22.72
N LEU A 116 -7.36 9.65 22.36
CA LEU A 116 -7.11 10.85 23.17
C LEU A 116 -7.93 12.07 22.69
N GLU A 117 -8.70 11.93 21.61
CA GLU A 117 -9.56 12.99 21.04
C GLU A 117 -8.81 14.30 20.75
N THR A 118 -7.52 14.20 20.39
CA THR A 118 -6.62 15.34 20.22
C THR A 118 -6.63 15.95 18.82
N ASP A 119 -7.49 15.48 17.93
CA ASP A 119 -7.48 15.92 16.52
C ASP A 119 -7.84 17.41 16.35
N ALA A 120 -8.51 18.01 17.34
CA ALA A 120 -8.81 19.43 17.40
C ALA A 120 -7.65 20.30 17.95
N PHE A 121 -6.54 19.70 18.40
CA PHE A 121 -5.45 20.47 19.00
C PHE A 121 -4.60 21.13 17.90
N PRO A 122 -4.20 22.41 18.07
CA PRO A 122 -3.43 23.13 17.04
C PRO A 122 -2.00 22.60 16.87
N PHE A 123 -1.44 22.02 17.93
CA PHE A 123 -0.15 21.35 17.92
C PHE A 123 -0.32 19.90 18.34
N ARG A 124 -0.01 18.99 17.43
CA ARG A 124 -0.11 17.56 17.69
C ARG A 124 1.03 16.84 17.02
N LEU A 125 1.67 15.94 17.75
CA LEU A 125 2.60 14.96 17.21
C LEU A 125 2.09 13.56 17.55
N LYS A 126 1.90 12.76 16.51
CA LYS A 126 1.60 11.34 16.56
C LYS A 126 2.74 10.59 15.90
N VAL A 127 3.38 9.73 16.67
CA VAL A 127 4.42 8.81 16.20
C VAL A 127 3.78 7.44 16.01
N ASN A 128 3.85 6.93 14.78
CA ASN A 128 3.40 5.58 14.44
C ASN A 128 4.54 4.82 13.79
N GLY A 129 4.47 3.50 13.84
CA GLY A 129 5.44 2.66 13.16
C GLY A 129 4.85 1.36 12.68
N TRP A 130 5.48 0.76 11.68
CA TRP A 130 5.14 -0.59 11.26
C TRP A 130 6.27 -1.28 10.51
N GLY A 131 6.33 -2.61 10.64
CA GLY A 131 7.36 -3.45 10.06
C GLY A 131 6.79 -4.65 9.32
N GLN A 132 7.52 -5.12 8.31
CA GLN A 132 7.26 -6.37 7.57
C GLN A 132 8.56 -7.15 7.42
N LEU A 133 8.64 -8.29 8.11
CA LEU A 133 9.70 -9.29 7.96
C LEU A 133 9.19 -10.39 7.05
N ARG A 134 9.94 -10.74 6.00
CA ARG A 134 9.53 -11.72 4.99
C ARG A 134 10.63 -12.75 4.76
N HIS A 135 10.25 -14.01 4.67
CA HIS A 135 11.01 -15.05 3.97
C HIS A 135 10.47 -15.18 2.55
N THR A 136 11.35 -15.16 1.56
CA THR A 136 11.02 -15.42 0.16
C THR A 136 11.88 -16.57 -0.34
N ALA A 137 11.25 -17.61 -0.88
CA ALA A 137 11.88 -18.64 -1.69
C ALA A 137 11.29 -18.61 -3.12
N SER A 138 12.10 -18.88 -4.13
CA SER A 138 11.61 -18.98 -5.52
C SER A 138 12.22 -20.15 -6.28
N ASP A 139 11.50 -20.60 -7.30
CA ASP A 139 11.93 -21.57 -8.32
C ASP A 139 11.59 -20.94 -9.68
N VAL A 140 12.55 -20.23 -10.25
CA VAL A 140 12.38 -19.45 -11.49
C VAL A 140 13.25 -19.99 -12.62
N ALA A 141 12.72 -19.92 -13.83
CA ALA A 141 13.46 -20.32 -15.02
C ALA A 141 14.67 -19.40 -15.25
N LEU A 142 15.73 -19.99 -15.79
CA LEU A 142 16.89 -19.25 -16.30
C LEU A 142 16.43 -18.19 -17.33
N PRO A 143 17.14 -17.04 -17.42
CA PRO A 143 18.45 -16.75 -16.82
C PRO A 143 18.41 -16.23 -15.37
N ASN A 144 17.23 -15.97 -14.83
CA ASN A 144 17.10 -15.51 -13.45
C ASN A 144 17.41 -16.66 -12.48
N THR A 145 17.79 -16.29 -11.25
CA THR A 145 18.22 -17.26 -10.23
C THR A 145 17.26 -17.26 -9.05
N ASP A 146 17.12 -18.43 -8.45
CA ASP A 146 16.32 -18.63 -7.26
C ASP A 146 16.75 -17.75 -6.08
N LEU A 147 15.76 -17.37 -5.29
CA LEU A 147 15.93 -16.68 -4.02
C LEU A 147 15.64 -17.65 -2.88
N ASN A 148 16.35 -17.47 -1.77
CA ASN A 148 16.01 -18.06 -0.48
C ASN A 148 16.59 -17.18 0.62
N GLN A 149 15.79 -16.22 1.09
CA GLN A 149 16.30 -15.15 1.94
C GLN A 149 15.26 -14.61 2.91
N PHE A 150 15.74 -14.14 4.06
CA PHE A 150 14.99 -13.32 4.99
C PHE A 150 15.26 -11.85 4.72
N GLN A 151 14.22 -11.02 4.73
CA GLN A 151 14.29 -9.62 4.40
C GLN A 151 13.39 -8.78 5.30
N MET A 152 13.91 -7.62 5.71
CA MET A 152 13.09 -6.50 6.14
C MET A 152 12.54 -5.81 4.90
N LYS A 153 11.27 -6.08 4.55
CA LYS A 153 10.63 -5.51 3.37
C LYS A 153 10.25 -4.06 3.54
N ARG A 154 9.80 -3.71 4.73
CA ARG A 154 9.38 -2.36 5.10
C ARG A 154 9.62 -2.19 6.60
N ALA A 155 10.37 -1.18 6.98
CA ALA A 155 10.44 -0.66 8.35
C ALA A 155 10.09 0.82 8.28
N ARG A 156 8.90 1.19 8.76
CA ARG A 156 8.40 2.56 8.64
C ARG A 156 8.26 3.22 9.98
N LEU A 157 8.71 4.47 10.03
CA LEU A 157 8.46 5.42 11.10
C LEU A 157 7.66 6.59 10.51
N ILE A 158 6.54 6.92 11.13
CA ILE A 158 5.62 7.95 10.67
C ILE A 158 5.50 9.01 11.77
N LEU A 159 5.72 10.27 11.39
CA LEU A 159 5.46 11.44 12.21
C LEU A 159 4.31 12.21 11.55
N SER A 160 3.22 12.43 12.29
CA SER A 160 2.05 13.12 11.75
C SER A 160 1.35 13.95 12.81
N GLY A 161 0.54 14.91 12.39
CA GLY A 161 -0.31 15.68 13.29
C GLY A 161 -0.61 17.07 12.77
N ASN A 162 -0.69 18.04 13.67
CA ASN A 162 -1.17 19.39 13.38
C ASN A 162 -0.06 20.39 13.72
N ALA A 163 0.07 21.44 12.92
CA ALA A 163 1.00 22.54 13.17
C ALA A 163 0.27 23.87 13.04
N PHE A 164 0.31 24.71 14.08
CA PHE A 164 -0.32 26.02 14.19
C PHE A 164 -1.86 26.04 14.22
N LEU A 165 -2.51 25.23 13.39
CA LEU A 165 -3.96 25.15 13.24
C LEU A 165 -4.41 23.68 13.16
N PRO A 166 -5.59 23.31 13.68
CA PRO A 166 -6.13 21.95 13.55
C PRO A 166 -6.36 21.50 12.10
N ASP A 167 -6.54 22.47 11.20
CA ASP A 167 -6.80 22.27 9.77
C ASP A 167 -5.51 22.27 8.93
N LEU A 168 -4.35 22.50 9.55
CA LEU A 168 -3.04 22.38 8.92
C LEU A 168 -2.33 21.14 9.45
N ASN A 169 -2.40 20.06 8.67
CA ASN A 169 -1.81 18.77 9.04
C ASN A 169 -0.48 18.54 8.34
N TYR A 170 0.43 17.85 9.01
CA TYR A 170 1.68 17.36 8.41
C TYR A 170 1.75 15.83 8.48
N PHE A 171 2.47 15.26 7.51
CA PHE A 171 2.79 13.84 7.46
C PHE A 171 4.21 13.66 6.94
N THR A 172 5.01 12.89 7.66
CA THR A 172 6.38 12.52 7.31
C THR A 172 6.56 11.04 7.55
N GLN A 173 7.07 10.30 6.57
CA GLN A 173 7.28 8.86 6.67
C GLN A 173 8.68 8.48 6.20
N PHE A 174 9.40 7.78 7.09
CA PHE A 174 10.66 7.12 6.80
C PHE A 174 10.42 5.66 6.42
N ASP A 175 11.32 5.10 5.61
CA ASP A 175 11.23 3.74 5.08
C ASP A 175 12.63 3.15 5.00
N GLY A 176 12.89 2.13 5.82
CA GLY A 176 14.07 1.28 5.78
C GLY A 176 13.75 -0.07 5.15
N ARG A 177 14.65 -0.58 4.31
CA ARG A 177 14.52 -1.90 3.66
C ARG A 177 15.88 -2.54 3.45
N SER A 178 15.96 -3.83 3.76
CA SER A 178 17.17 -4.65 3.50
C SER A 178 17.48 -4.82 2.01
N SER A 179 16.44 -4.81 1.16
CA SER A 179 16.58 -4.91 -0.29
C SER A 179 17.16 -3.65 -0.96
N SER A 180 17.51 -2.62 -0.18
CA SER A 180 18.13 -1.36 -0.66
C SER A 180 19.32 -0.93 0.19
N GLY A 181 20.06 -1.92 0.73
CA GLY A 181 21.30 -1.67 1.49
C GLY A 181 21.07 -1.02 2.85
N ASP A 182 19.95 -1.31 3.51
CA ASP A 182 19.56 -0.81 4.84
C ASP A 182 19.49 0.72 4.99
N ASN A 183 19.51 1.46 3.87
CA ASN A 183 19.35 2.91 3.86
C ASN A 183 17.96 3.33 4.35
N MET A 184 17.92 4.35 5.21
CA MET A 184 16.68 5.00 5.63
C MET A 184 16.32 6.10 4.62
N ARG A 185 15.18 5.95 3.94
CA ARG A 185 14.70 6.94 2.98
C ARG A 185 13.53 7.75 3.55
N LEU A 186 13.56 9.07 3.32
CA LEU A 186 12.38 9.92 3.44
C LEU A 186 11.40 9.60 2.30
N LEU A 187 10.38 8.79 2.59
CA LEU A 187 9.50 8.18 1.59
C LEU A 187 8.34 9.10 1.18
N ASP A 188 7.67 9.70 2.16
CA ASP A 188 6.55 10.63 1.95
C ASP A 188 6.74 11.82 2.91
N PHE A 189 6.50 13.04 2.43
CA PHE A 189 6.44 14.23 3.27
C PHE A 189 5.47 15.24 2.64
N TYR A 190 4.43 15.66 3.35
CA TYR A 190 3.50 16.65 2.82
C TYR A 190 2.76 17.39 3.92
N LEU A 191 2.20 18.54 3.54
CA LEU A 191 1.25 19.31 4.31
C LEU A 191 -0.13 19.22 3.66
N ASN A 192 -1.16 19.10 4.48
CA ASN A 192 -2.55 19.27 4.07
C ASN A 192 -3.11 20.52 4.75
N TYR A 193 -3.84 21.34 4.00
CA TYR A 193 -4.60 22.45 4.55
C TYR A 193 -6.07 22.34 4.15
N ASP A 194 -6.94 22.11 5.13
CA ASP A 194 -8.40 22.05 4.95
C ASP A 194 -8.98 23.47 4.88
N ILE A 195 -8.76 24.12 3.75
CA ILE A 195 -9.24 25.48 3.50
C ILE A 195 -10.78 25.57 3.54
N GLY A 196 -11.47 24.50 3.14
CA GLY A 196 -12.92 24.39 3.16
C GLY A 196 -13.47 24.60 4.56
N HIS A 197 -12.94 23.86 5.53
CA HIS A 197 -13.30 24.05 6.93
C HIS A 197 -12.78 25.39 7.47
N ALA A 198 -11.50 25.70 7.27
CA ALA A 198 -10.84 26.82 7.93
C ALA A 198 -11.36 28.20 7.49
N GLN A 199 -11.76 28.37 6.22
CA GLN A 199 -12.14 29.67 5.66
C GLN A 199 -13.65 29.78 5.36
N PHE A 200 -14.31 28.66 5.06
CA PHE A 200 -15.71 28.66 4.63
C PHE A 200 -16.64 27.96 5.61
N GLY A 201 -16.12 27.37 6.69
CA GLY A 201 -16.92 26.67 7.70
C GLY A 201 -17.61 25.40 7.17
N PHE A 202 -17.09 24.82 6.08
CA PHE A 202 -17.59 23.54 5.57
C PHE A 202 -17.23 22.39 6.51
N GLU A 203 -17.87 21.24 6.30
CA GLU A 203 -17.48 20.02 7.02
C GLU A 203 -16.00 19.68 6.75
N LYS A 204 -15.30 19.18 7.76
CA LYS A 204 -13.89 18.81 7.63
C LYS A 204 -13.64 17.81 6.50
N GLY A 205 -12.63 18.10 5.69
CA GLY A 205 -12.19 17.35 4.53
C GLY A 205 -13.01 17.61 3.27
N THR A 206 -14.00 18.52 3.29
CA THR A 206 -14.80 18.83 2.09
C THR A 206 -13.93 19.32 0.94
N PHE A 207 -12.95 20.17 1.24
CA PHE A 207 -12.04 20.73 0.25
C PHE A 207 -10.73 21.19 0.90
N GLY A 208 -9.60 20.68 0.42
CA GLY A 208 -8.29 21.02 0.94
C GLY A 208 -7.18 20.97 -0.09
N PHE A 209 -6.04 21.57 0.27
CA PHE A 209 -4.81 21.56 -0.50
C PHE A 209 -3.82 20.55 0.08
N ARG A 210 -3.06 19.89 -0.79
CA ARG A 210 -1.91 19.07 -0.41
C ARG A 210 -0.66 19.55 -1.12
N ALA A 211 0.44 19.72 -0.41
CA ALA A 211 1.73 20.09 -1.00
C ALA A 211 2.87 19.26 -0.39
N GLY A 212 3.74 18.71 -1.24
CA GLY A 212 4.89 17.92 -0.84
C GLY A 212 5.10 16.68 -1.72
N LYS A 213 5.81 15.68 -1.20
CA LYS A 213 6.03 14.39 -1.85
C LYS A 213 5.07 13.34 -1.30
N TYR A 214 4.23 12.80 -2.17
CA TYR A 214 3.25 11.78 -1.83
C TYR A 214 2.94 10.89 -3.03
N LYS A 215 2.11 9.87 -2.81
CA LYS A 215 1.64 8.96 -3.86
C LYS A 215 0.77 9.72 -4.85
N MET A 216 0.99 9.51 -6.14
CA MET A 216 0.10 10.08 -7.14
C MET A 216 -1.29 9.44 -7.02
N PRO A 217 -2.38 10.24 -6.96
CA PRO A 217 -3.74 9.73 -6.92
C PRO A 217 -4.10 9.11 -8.27
N PHE A 218 -3.90 7.80 -8.39
CA PHE A 218 -4.21 7.04 -9.59
C PHE A 218 -4.82 5.67 -9.25
N THR A 219 -4.02 4.63 -9.06
CA THR A 219 -4.53 3.28 -8.78
C THR A 219 -4.94 3.10 -7.31
N MET A 220 -5.99 2.31 -7.07
CA MET A 220 -6.44 1.90 -5.73
C MET A 220 -5.33 1.11 -5.03
N ALA A 221 -4.69 0.17 -5.72
CA ALA A 221 -3.59 -0.60 -5.18
C ALA A 221 -2.39 0.30 -4.76
N ARG A 222 -2.12 1.40 -5.45
CA ARG A 222 -1.11 2.35 -5.01
C ARG A 222 -1.60 3.19 -3.83
N TRP A 223 -2.82 3.71 -3.90
CA TRP A 223 -3.44 4.51 -2.85
C TRP A 223 -3.39 3.79 -1.49
N LEU A 224 -3.72 2.50 -1.46
CA LEU A 224 -3.67 1.67 -0.26
C LEU A 224 -2.28 1.62 0.41
N SER A 225 -2.27 1.62 1.74
CA SER A 225 -1.05 1.35 2.49
C SER A 225 -0.63 -0.11 2.34
N GLY A 226 0.68 -0.36 2.30
CA GLY A 226 1.22 -1.71 2.16
C GLY A 226 0.78 -2.66 3.28
N LYS A 227 0.44 -2.11 4.45
CA LYS A 227 -0.03 -2.87 5.61
C LYS A 227 -1.44 -3.44 5.44
N GLU A 228 -2.23 -2.88 4.52
CA GLU A 228 -3.65 -3.22 4.33
C GLU A 228 -3.87 -4.40 3.38
N PHE A 229 -2.85 -4.79 2.59
CA PHE A 229 -2.95 -5.91 1.67
C PHE A 229 -3.19 -7.25 2.37
N GLU A 230 -4.03 -8.09 1.80
CA GLU A 230 -4.30 -9.43 2.33
C GLU A 230 -3.14 -10.40 2.01
N PHE A 231 -2.61 -10.37 0.78
CA PHE A 231 -1.35 -11.04 0.41
C PHE A 231 -0.13 -10.31 0.95
N SER A 232 1.04 -10.94 0.85
CA SER A 232 2.31 -10.34 1.29
C SER A 232 2.65 -9.03 0.57
N ASP A 233 2.24 -8.85 -0.69
CA ASP A 233 2.40 -7.61 -1.46
C ASP A 233 1.31 -7.36 -2.53
N ARG A 234 1.50 -6.30 -3.31
CA ARG A 234 0.75 -5.98 -4.54
C ARG A 234 0.85 -7.07 -5.59
N SER A 235 -0.06 -7.04 -6.56
CA SER A 235 0.01 -7.85 -7.78
C SER A 235 1.06 -7.30 -8.76
N VAL A 236 1.45 -8.15 -9.71
CA VAL A 236 2.30 -7.79 -10.85
C VAL A 236 1.63 -6.69 -11.68
N ALA A 237 0.37 -6.87 -12.09
CA ALA A 237 -0.35 -5.87 -12.87
C ALA A 237 -0.44 -4.51 -12.17
N SER A 238 -0.79 -4.47 -10.87
CA SER A 238 -0.87 -3.21 -10.13
C SER A 238 0.47 -2.52 -9.93
N THR A 239 1.58 -3.27 -10.04
CA THR A 239 2.94 -2.72 -9.99
C THR A 239 3.37 -2.19 -11.36
N TYR A 240 2.95 -2.84 -12.45
CA TYR A 240 3.25 -2.44 -13.82
C TYR A 240 2.61 -1.11 -14.22
N PHE A 241 1.34 -0.91 -13.86
CA PHE A 241 0.58 0.33 -14.11
C PHE A 241 0.72 1.39 -13.00
N ASP A 242 1.75 1.27 -12.16
CA ASP A 242 1.96 2.21 -11.06
C ASP A 242 2.73 3.46 -11.48
N VAL A 243 2.14 4.64 -11.28
CA VAL A 243 2.82 5.95 -11.43
C VAL A 243 3.55 6.40 -10.15
N ASN A 244 3.44 5.62 -9.08
CA ASN A 244 4.18 5.73 -7.84
C ASN A 244 4.02 7.07 -7.10
N ARG A 245 5.09 7.86 -6.97
CA ARG A 245 5.19 9.07 -6.14
C ARG A 245 5.95 10.14 -6.90
N SER A 246 5.59 11.39 -6.63
CA SER A 246 6.33 12.56 -7.07
C SER A 246 6.11 13.71 -6.08
N LEU A 247 6.94 14.75 -6.17
CA LEU A 247 6.65 16.06 -5.59
C LEU A 247 5.47 16.68 -6.35
N ALA A 248 4.55 17.31 -5.61
CA ALA A 248 3.32 17.85 -6.15
C ALA A 248 2.66 18.93 -5.29
N ILE A 249 1.75 19.63 -5.95
CA ILE A 249 0.67 20.40 -5.34
C ILE A 249 -0.65 19.86 -5.88
N GLY A 250 -1.61 19.65 -4.98
CA GLY A 250 -2.88 19.02 -5.30
C GLY A 250 -4.03 19.53 -4.46
N LEU A 251 -5.21 19.06 -4.85
CA LEU A 251 -6.49 19.29 -4.21
C LEU A 251 -7.09 17.95 -3.82
N PHE A 252 -7.79 17.92 -2.70
CA PHE A 252 -8.56 16.77 -2.28
C PHE A 252 -9.89 17.23 -1.69
N GLY A 253 -10.85 16.32 -1.67
CA GLY A 253 -12.12 16.56 -1.02
C GLY A 253 -12.93 15.29 -0.83
N GLN A 254 -13.93 15.39 0.02
CA GLN A 254 -14.90 14.32 0.24
C GLN A 254 -16.30 14.91 0.42
N SER A 255 -17.32 14.13 0.05
CA SER A 255 -18.72 14.42 0.35
C SER A 255 -19.35 13.18 0.97
N LYS A 256 -19.77 13.28 2.23
CA LYS A 256 -20.27 12.13 3.01
C LYS A 256 -21.80 12.01 3.00
N HIS A 257 -22.50 13.14 2.81
CA HIS A 257 -23.96 13.22 2.96
C HIS A 257 -24.72 13.26 1.63
N THR A 258 -24.07 12.84 0.55
CA THR A 258 -24.69 12.65 -0.77
C THR A 258 -25.33 11.26 -0.88
N ALA A 259 -26.18 11.06 -1.89
CA ALA A 259 -26.79 9.75 -2.16
C ALA A 259 -25.74 8.63 -2.34
N ILE A 260 -24.58 8.99 -2.87
CA ILE A 260 -23.38 8.15 -2.91
C ILE A 260 -22.25 8.99 -2.29
N PRO A 261 -21.70 8.60 -1.13
CA PRO A 261 -20.51 9.25 -0.59
C PRO A 261 -19.34 9.14 -1.57
N ILE A 262 -18.61 10.23 -1.77
CA ILE A 262 -17.53 10.33 -2.76
C ILE A 262 -16.29 10.95 -2.12
N GLU A 263 -15.13 10.42 -2.47
CA GLU A 263 -13.81 10.98 -2.21
C GLU A 263 -13.12 11.27 -3.54
N TRP A 264 -12.37 12.36 -3.60
CA TRP A 264 -11.63 12.74 -4.80
C TRP A 264 -10.29 13.38 -4.46
N GLU A 265 -9.33 13.17 -5.34
CA GLU A 265 -8.01 13.79 -5.27
C GLU A 265 -7.50 14.09 -6.68
N THR A 266 -6.90 15.26 -6.88
CA THR A 266 -6.24 15.64 -8.13
C THR A 266 -4.97 16.43 -7.85
N ALA A 267 -3.95 16.29 -8.67
CA ALA A 267 -2.67 16.95 -8.43
C ALA A 267 -1.83 17.11 -9.70
N ILE A 268 -0.95 18.11 -9.64
CA ILE A 268 0.11 18.37 -10.61
C ILE A 268 1.43 17.94 -9.97
N PHE A 269 2.18 17.11 -10.68
CA PHE A 269 3.42 16.49 -10.25
C PHE A 269 4.56 16.87 -11.17
N ASN A 270 5.80 16.82 -10.66
CA ASN A 270 6.99 16.95 -11.51
C ASN A 270 7.08 15.87 -12.61
N GLY A 271 6.44 14.71 -12.43
CA GLY A 271 6.45 13.63 -13.42
C GLY A 271 6.04 12.29 -12.83
N PHE A 272 6.02 11.23 -13.64
CA PHE A 272 5.75 9.87 -13.19
C PHE A 272 6.96 9.25 -12.50
N VAL A 273 6.76 8.63 -11.33
CA VAL A 273 7.81 7.87 -10.60
C VAL A 273 9.05 8.70 -10.19
N THR A 274 8.96 10.03 -10.14
CA THR A 274 10.09 10.93 -9.83
C THR A 274 10.38 11.15 -8.34
N GLY A 275 9.67 10.50 -7.42
CA GLY A 275 9.80 10.76 -5.96
C GLY A 275 11.15 10.43 -5.31
N GLY A 276 12.07 9.80 -6.05
CA GLY A 276 13.47 9.60 -5.66
C GLY A 276 14.47 10.48 -6.42
N ALA A 277 14.01 11.26 -7.38
CA ALA A 277 14.85 12.08 -8.25
C ALA A 277 15.28 13.37 -7.55
N GLU A 278 16.46 13.86 -7.91
CA GLU A 278 16.91 15.19 -7.55
C GLU A 278 16.15 16.24 -8.37
N THR A 279 15.70 17.30 -7.71
CA THR A 279 15.04 18.45 -8.33
C THR A 279 15.95 19.67 -8.36
N GLY A 280 15.81 20.53 -9.36
CA GLY A 280 16.64 21.72 -9.53
C GLY A 280 17.57 21.59 -10.74
N SER A 281 18.51 22.53 -10.89
CA SER A 281 19.38 22.63 -12.08
C SER A 281 20.37 21.47 -12.24
N SER A 282 20.56 20.65 -11.22
CA SER A 282 21.39 19.43 -11.22
C SER A 282 20.59 18.15 -11.44
N GLY A 283 19.25 18.23 -11.48
CA GLY A 283 18.37 17.09 -11.63
C GLY A 283 18.30 16.53 -13.06
N ASN A 284 17.86 15.28 -13.17
CA ASN A 284 17.64 14.56 -14.43
C ASN A 284 16.14 14.39 -14.73
N LEU A 285 15.34 15.38 -14.35
CA LEU A 285 13.93 15.47 -14.69
C LEU A 285 13.78 16.30 -15.95
N ASP A 286 12.77 16.00 -16.76
CA ASP A 286 12.38 16.92 -17.82
C ASP A 286 11.55 18.08 -17.24
N ASP A 287 11.06 18.95 -18.12
CA ASP A 287 10.25 20.12 -17.78
C ASP A 287 8.75 19.90 -18.00
N ASN A 288 8.32 18.66 -18.25
CA ASN A 288 6.91 18.32 -18.42
C ASN A 288 6.29 17.92 -17.08
N PHE A 289 5.13 18.50 -16.76
CA PHE A 289 4.38 18.04 -15.60
C PHE A 289 3.61 16.74 -15.89
N ALA A 290 3.39 15.98 -14.83
CA ALA A 290 2.38 14.93 -14.80
C ALA A 290 1.13 15.40 -14.07
N TYR A 291 -0.01 14.93 -14.53
CA TYR A 291 -1.32 15.26 -13.97
C TYR A 291 -2.03 13.97 -13.59
N SER A 292 -2.77 13.96 -12.49
CA SER A 292 -3.61 12.82 -12.15
C SER A 292 -4.84 13.22 -11.37
N ILE A 293 -5.93 12.48 -11.59
CA ILE A 293 -7.18 12.57 -10.84
C ILE A 293 -7.67 11.18 -10.46
N ARG A 294 -8.17 11.03 -9.24
CA ARG A 294 -8.85 9.83 -8.75
C ARG A 294 -10.17 10.20 -8.11
N LEU A 295 -11.19 9.42 -8.43
CA LEU A 295 -12.52 9.46 -7.82
C LEU A 295 -12.79 8.11 -7.18
N GLN A 296 -13.42 8.12 -6.00
CA GLN A 296 -13.83 6.92 -5.28
C GLN A 296 -15.22 7.15 -4.69
N GLY A 297 -16.08 6.14 -4.72
CA GLY A 297 -17.43 6.22 -4.19
C GLY A 297 -17.88 4.94 -3.50
N TYR A 298 -18.89 5.09 -2.65
CA TYR A 298 -19.43 4.02 -1.81
C TYR A 298 -20.94 3.84 -2.06
N PRO A 299 -21.33 3.22 -3.19
CA PRO A 299 -22.72 3.22 -3.64
C PRO A 299 -23.65 2.32 -2.82
N ILE A 300 -23.12 1.34 -2.08
CA ILE A 300 -23.93 0.35 -1.36
C ILE A 300 -23.28 0.02 -0.02
N GLY A 301 -24.09 0.05 1.05
CA GLY A 301 -23.67 -0.35 2.39
C GLY A 301 -22.67 0.63 3.03
N ASP A 302 -22.42 0.43 4.32
CA ASP A 302 -21.26 1.04 4.98
C ASP A 302 -20.02 0.20 4.62
N TRP A 303 -18.91 0.83 4.25
CA TRP A 303 -17.68 0.14 3.85
C TRP A 303 -16.85 -0.32 5.05
N GLY A 304 -17.00 0.36 6.19
CA GLY A 304 -16.19 0.14 7.38
C GLY A 304 -14.76 0.70 7.30
N SER A 305 -13.95 0.34 8.29
CA SER A 305 -12.59 0.87 8.49
C SER A 305 -11.53 0.08 7.72
N SER A 306 -11.77 -1.21 7.51
CA SER A 306 -10.87 -2.11 6.79
C SER A 306 -10.87 -1.78 5.32
N GLN A 307 -9.71 -1.84 4.69
CA GLN A 307 -9.57 -1.43 3.30
C GLN A 307 -9.85 -2.53 2.28
N LEU A 308 -9.69 -3.80 2.66
CA LEU A 308 -9.87 -4.96 1.78
C LEU A 308 -10.64 -6.06 2.51
N ALA A 309 -10.04 -6.67 3.54
CA ALA A 309 -10.67 -7.76 4.30
C ALA A 309 -11.95 -7.33 5.00
N ASP A 310 -12.93 -8.23 5.07
CA ASP A 310 -14.21 -8.00 5.75
C ASP A 310 -14.09 -8.24 7.27
N PHE A 311 -13.32 -7.41 7.97
CA PHE A 311 -13.22 -7.47 9.44
C PHE A 311 -14.51 -7.03 10.13
N GLU A 312 -15.32 -6.24 9.46
CA GLU A 312 -16.60 -5.77 9.98
C GLU A 312 -17.70 -6.86 9.91
N SER A 313 -17.44 -7.98 9.24
CA SER A 313 -18.37 -9.09 9.04
C SER A 313 -19.74 -8.60 8.53
N HIS A 314 -19.74 -7.87 7.41
CA HIS A 314 -20.94 -7.18 6.93
C HIS A 314 -22.12 -8.13 6.69
N ASP A 315 -23.26 -7.89 7.35
CA ASP A 315 -24.49 -8.67 7.13
C ASP A 315 -25.14 -8.43 5.76
N ARG A 316 -24.87 -7.26 5.16
CA ARG A 316 -25.34 -6.80 3.86
C ARG A 316 -24.14 -6.46 2.97
N LEU A 317 -24.35 -6.44 1.66
CA LEU A 317 -23.30 -6.06 0.72
C LEU A 317 -22.79 -4.64 1.01
N ALA A 318 -21.47 -4.49 1.10
CA ALA A 318 -20.78 -3.20 1.08
C ALA A 318 -19.94 -3.10 -0.19
N MET A 319 -20.00 -1.97 -0.89
CA MET A 319 -19.36 -1.76 -2.19
C MET A 319 -18.57 -0.46 -2.22
N ARG A 320 -17.38 -0.54 -2.81
CA ARG A 320 -16.53 0.59 -3.15
C ARG A 320 -16.21 0.53 -4.63
N VAL A 321 -16.29 1.67 -5.31
CA VAL A 321 -15.88 1.81 -6.71
C VAL A 321 -14.94 2.99 -6.87
N GLY A 322 -14.10 2.95 -7.89
CA GLY A 322 -13.21 4.05 -8.20
C GLY A 322 -12.85 4.11 -9.67
N CYS A 323 -12.44 5.30 -10.11
CA CYS A 323 -11.79 5.49 -11.40
C CYS A 323 -10.69 6.53 -11.27
N ALA A 324 -9.71 6.48 -12.16
CA ALA A 324 -8.63 7.43 -12.17
C ALA A 324 -8.01 7.62 -13.55
N PHE A 325 -7.42 8.78 -13.75
CA PHE A 325 -6.65 9.13 -14.94
C PHE A 325 -5.30 9.71 -14.52
N ALA A 326 -4.25 9.41 -15.27
CA ALA A 326 -2.95 10.06 -15.14
C ALA A 326 -2.34 10.28 -16.53
N GLY A 327 -1.70 11.43 -16.75
CA GLY A 327 -1.07 11.74 -18.03
C GLY A 327 0.18 12.59 -17.90
N THR A 328 1.14 12.39 -18.80
CA THR A 328 2.36 13.20 -18.91
C THR A 328 3.00 13.04 -20.30
N THR A 329 3.93 13.94 -20.63
CA THR A 329 4.87 13.80 -21.76
C THR A 329 6.21 13.45 -21.18
N ILE A 330 6.83 12.36 -21.64
CA ILE A 330 8.16 11.96 -21.18
C ILE A 330 9.16 12.31 -22.25
N SER A 331 10.13 13.16 -21.90
CA SER A 331 11.20 13.58 -22.80
C SER A 331 12.53 12.91 -22.44
N ARG A 332 13.36 12.64 -23.44
CA ARG A 332 14.66 11.94 -23.29
C ARG A 332 15.66 12.72 -22.42
N ASN A 333 15.56 14.04 -22.37
CA ASN A 333 16.36 14.89 -21.47
C ASN A 333 16.08 14.56 -19.98
N GLY A 334 14.85 14.16 -19.65
CA GLY A 334 14.43 13.63 -18.35
C GLY A 334 14.74 12.15 -18.19
N SER A 335 16.02 11.79 -18.19
CA SER A 335 16.45 10.37 -18.21
C SER A 335 15.90 9.52 -17.05
N THR A 336 15.50 10.13 -15.92
CA THR A 336 14.87 9.41 -14.81
C THR A 336 13.56 8.76 -15.23
N GLU A 337 12.68 9.53 -15.88
CA GLU A 337 11.36 9.05 -16.32
C GLU A 337 11.48 8.25 -17.59
N PHE A 338 12.29 8.72 -18.55
CA PHE A 338 12.46 8.06 -19.84
C PHE A 338 12.89 6.59 -19.71
N ASN A 339 13.72 6.26 -18.71
CA ASN A 339 14.22 4.91 -18.47
C ASN A 339 13.38 4.05 -17.51
N THR A 340 12.26 4.58 -16.99
CA THR A 340 11.46 3.91 -15.97
C THR A 340 10.39 2.95 -16.53
N PRO A 341 9.58 3.35 -17.55
CA PRO A 341 8.55 2.48 -18.10
C PRO A 341 9.09 1.13 -18.56
N ARG A 342 8.33 0.08 -18.24
CA ARG A 342 8.61 -1.30 -18.65
C ARG A 342 7.62 -1.74 -19.71
N VAL A 343 8.03 -2.69 -20.53
CA VAL A 343 7.20 -3.27 -21.60
C VAL A 343 6.64 -4.63 -21.18
N VAL A 344 5.57 -5.05 -21.85
CA VAL A 344 4.90 -6.33 -21.57
C VAL A 344 5.84 -7.51 -21.85
N ASP A 345 5.61 -8.64 -21.15
CA ASP A 345 6.37 -9.90 -21.19
C ASP A 345 7.82 -9.80 -20.72
N SER A 346 8.71 -9.20 -21.51
CA SER A 346 10.14 -9.18 -21.22
C SER A 346 10.52 -8.35 -19.98
N GLY A 347 9.69 -7.36 -19.60
CA GLY A 347 9.98 -6.42 -18.52
C GLY A 347 11.20 -5.53 -18.76
N GLN A 348 11.73 -5.49 -19.98
CA GLN A 348 12.80 -4.57 -20.39
C GLN A 348 12.35 -3.12 -20.20
N THR A 349 13.29 -2.19 -20.05
CA THR A 349 12.94 -0.76 -20.09
C THR A 349 12.47 -0.41 -21.49
N PHE A 350 11.41 0.39 -21.60
CA PHE A 350 10.90 0.84 -22.89
C PHE A 350 11.98 1.57 -23.69
N ALA A 351 12.78 2.42 -23.01
CA ALA A 351 13.94 3.10 -23.59
C ALA A 351 14.98 2.16 -24.25
N SER A 352 15.09 0.90 -23.82
CA SER A 352 16.07 -0.05 -24.38
C SER A 352 15.67 -0.62 -25.74
N ILE A 353 14.37 -0.61 -26.07
CA ILE A 353 13.85 -1.11 -27.35
C ILE A 353 13.39 0.01 -28.28
N LEU A 354 13.17 1.22 -27.74
CA LEU A 354 12.82 2.40 -28.52
C LEU A 354 13.93 2.79 -29.51
N PRO A 355 13.58 3.24 -30.73
CA PRO A 355 14.54 3.85 -31.64
C PRO A 355 15.27 5.02 -30.97
N VAL A 356 16.59 5.12 -31.21
CA VAL A 356 17.45 6.17 -30.62
C VAL A 356 16.97 7.58 -31.01
N ALA A 357 16.33 7.73 -32.16
CA ALA A 357 15.78 8.99 -32.65
C ALA A 357 14.52 9.46 -31.90
N VAL A 358 13.90 8.63 -31.05
CA VAL A 358 12.73 9.07 -30.27
C VAL A 358 13.17 10.05 -29.19
N ASP A 359 12.70 11.29 -29.28
CA ASP A 359 13.05 12.37 -28.35
C ASP A 359 12.04 12.50 -27.21
N SER A 360 10.75 12.30 -27.51
CA SER A 360 9.66 12.39 -26.52
C SER A 360 8.49 11.46 -26.91
N TYR A 361 7.63 11.14 -25.94
CA TYR A 361 6.36 10.45 -26.16
C TYR A 361 5.33 10.79 -25.06
N HIS A 362 4.05 10.71 -25.40
CA HIS A 362 2.96 10.86 -24.43
C HIS A 362 2.63 9.55 -23.73
N VAL A 363 2.33 9.63 -22.44
CA VAL A 363 1.83 8.50 -21.64
C VAL A 363 0.50 8.91 -21.03
N ALA A 364 -0.57 8.19 -21.37
CA ALA A 364 -1.89 8.35 -20.75
C ALA A 364 -2.32 7.03 -20.11
N GLN A 365 -2.77 7.09 -18.86
CA GLN A 365 -3.24 5.92 -18.12
C GLN A 365 -4.64 6.14 -17.56
N PHE A 366 -5.44 5.09 -17.59
CA PHE A 366 -6.77 5.05 -17.00
C PHE A 366 -6.93 3.79 -16.16
N ALA A 367 -7.60 3.92 -15.01
CA ALA A 367 -7.86 2.80 -14.12
C ALA A 367 -9.31 2.83 -13.63
N VAL A 368 -9.91 1.65 -13.46
CA VAL A 368 -11.21 1.48 -12.79
C VAL A 368 -11.09 0.36 -11.75
N ASP A 369 -11.67 0.58 -10.58
CA ASP A 369 -11.65 -0.38 -9.48
C ASP A 369 -13.03 -0.62 -8.88
N THR A 370 -13.24 -1.84 -8.41
CA THR A 370 -14.42 -2.22 -7.64
C THR A 370 -14.03 -3.17 -6.52
N SER A 371 -14.65 -3.02 -5.36
CA SER A 371 -14.46 -3.90 -4.21
C SER A 371 -15.79 -4.18 -3.51
N PHE A 372 -15.92 -5.40 -2.98
CA PHE A 372 -17.12 -5.88 -2.29
C PHE A 372 -16.74 -6.56 -0.98
N LYS A 373 -17.58 -6.39 0.04
CA LYS A 373 -17.52 -7.14 1.30
C LYS A 373 -18.90 -7.68 1.66
N TRP A 374 -18.94 -8.92 2.14
CA TRP A 374 -20.18 -9.56 2.59
C TRP A 374 -19.90 -10.83 3.39
N ARG A 375 -20.36 -10.89 4.65
CA ARG A 375 -20.31 -12.09 5.51
C ARG A 375 -18.96 -12.80 5.54
N GLY A 376 -17.89 -12.03 5.68
CA GLY A 376 -16.51 -12.51 5.71
C GLY A 376 -15.86 -12.71 4.34
N TRP A 377 -16.61 -12.52 3.24
CA TRP A 377 -16.05 -12.43 1.90
C TRP A 377 -15.50 -11.03 1.65
N SER A 378 -14.33 -10.96 1.04
CA SER A 378 -13.76 -9.75 0.43
C SER A 378 -13.41 -10.04 -1.02
N THR A 379 -13.70 -9.10 -1.92
CA THR A 379 -13.32 -9.23 -3.33
C THR A 379 -12.92 -7.87 -3.86
N THR A 380 -11.84 -7.82 -4.65
CA THR A 380 -11.39 -6.59 -5.31
C THR A 380 -10.94 -6.89 -6.72
N MET A 381 -11.33 -6.02 -7.65
CA MET A 381 -10.83 -5.99 -9.02
C MET A 381 -10.39 -4.58 -9.36
N GLU A 382 -9.27 -4.45 -10.07
CA GLU A 382 -8.86 -3.20 -10.68
C GLU A 382 -8.35 -3.50 -12.10
N TYR A 383 -8.82 -2.72 -13.07
CA TYR A 383 -8.46 -2.82 -14.49
C TYR A 383 -7.75 -1.54 -14.93
N TYR A 384 -6.73 -1.69 -15.77
CA TYR A 384 -5.84 -0.62 -16.21
C TYR A 384 -5.76 -0.55 -17.73
N PHE A 385 -5.51 0.66 -18.22
CA PHE A 385 -5.15 0.96 -19.60
C PHE A 385 -3.99 1.95 -19.60
N ARG A 386 -3.01 1.75 -20.47
CA ARG A 386 -1.89 2.65 -20.70
C ARG A 386 -1.68 2.79 -22.20
N ASN A 387 -1.77 4.03 -22.68
CA ASN A 387 -1.47 4.40 -24.05
C ASN A 387 -0.12 5.11 -24.11
N LEU A 388 0.78 4.65 -24.97
CA LEU A 388 2.04 5.30 -25.32
C LEU A 388 1.91 5.81 -26.76
N SER A 389 1.93 7.12 -26.95
CA SER A 389 1.60 7.73 -28.25
C SER A 389 2.46 8.95 -28.58
N ASP A 390 2.24 9.48 -29.79
CA ASP A 390 2.79 10.76 -30.25
C ASP A 390 4.32 10.83 -30.11
N PHE A 391 4.97 9.78 -30.60
CA PHE A 391 6.42 9.65 -30.61
C PHE A 391 7.06 10.71 -31.50
N GLU A 392 7.88 11.57 -30.92
CA GLU A 392 8.66 12.57 -31.64
C GLU A 392 9.99 11.97 -32.12
N GLY A 393 10.36 12.21 -33.38
CA GLY A 393 11.65 11.79 -33.94
C GLY A 393 11.68 10.36 -34.54
N ALA A 394 10.64 9.54 -34.34
CA ALA A 394 10.44 8.30 -35.08
C ALA A 394 8.96 8.01 -35.36
N ALA A 395 8.65 7.42 -36.51
CA ALA A 395 7.29 6.99 -36.85
C ALA A 395 6.98 5.65 -36.18
N LEU A 396 6.33 5.69 -35.02
CA LEU A 396 5.82 4.52 -34.30
C LEU A 396 4.29 4.60 -34.20
N PRO A 397 3.59 3.45 -34.22
CA PRO A 397 2.16 3.42 -33.90
C PRO A 397 1.93 3.77 -32.43
N SER A 398 0.69 4.13 -32.08
CA SER A 398 0.26 4.17 -30.68
C SER A 398 0.29 2.76 -30.11
N LEU A 399 0.86 2.60 -28.92
CA LEU A 399 0.99 1.31 -28.23
C LEU A 399 0.02 1.27 -27.06
N LEU A 400 -0.68 0.16 -26.89
CA LEU A 400 -1.67 -0.03 -25.85
C LEU A 400 -1.29 -1.23 -24.98
N ASP A 401 -1.12 -0.95 -23.69
CA ASP A 401 -1.07 -1.99 -22.67
C ASP A 401 -2.30 -1.89 -21.77
N HIS A 402 -2.85 -3.04 -21.39
CA HIS A 402 -3.95 -3.12 -20.45
C HIS A 402 -3.82 -4.35 -19.57
N GLY A 403 -4.63 -4.43 -18.52
CA GLY A 403 -4.53 -5.56 -17.61
C GLY A 403 -5.38 -5.37 -16.39
N PHE A 404 -5.35 -6.36 -15.51
CA PHE A 404 -6.12 -6.30 -14.28
C PHE A 404 -5.44 -7.08 -13.18
N TRP A 405 -5.89 -6.83 -11.95
CA TRP A 405 -5.79 -7.82 -10.90
C TRP A 405 -7.15 -8.04 -10.25
N PHE A 406 -7.38 -9.28 -9.87
CA PHE A 406 -8.59 -9.76 -9.24
C PHE A 406 -8.20 -10.59 -8.02
N GLN A 407 -8.83 -10.34 -6.89
CA GLN A 407 -8.54 -11.03 -5.63
C GLN A 407 -9.84 -11.36 -4.91
N VAL A 408 -9.88 -12.56 -4.34
CA VAL A 408 -10.97 -13.02 -3.49
C VAL A 408 -10.38 -13.52 -2.18
N GLY A 409 -10.99 -13.13 -1.08
CA GLY A 409 -10.68 -13.59 0.26
C GLY A 409 -11.94 -14.05 1.00
N TYR A 410 -11.79 -15.05 1.86
CA TYR A 410 -12.86 -15.53 2.74
C TYR A 410 -12.34 -15.88 4.13
N PHE A 411 -12.98 -15.35 5.17
CA PHE A 411 -12.70 -15.72 6.56
C PHE A 411 -13.25 -17.11 6.89
N VAL A 412 -12.38 -18.12 6.88
CA VAL A 412 -12.71 -19.47 7.36
C VAL A 412 -12.81 -19.53 8.89
N VAL A 413 -12.12 -18.62 9.59
CA VAL A 413 -12.38 -18.28 10.99
C VAL A 413 -12.61 -16.78 11.03
N PRO A 414 -13.82 -16.31 11.41
CA PRO A 414 -14.18 -14.90 11.40
C PRO A 414 -13.08 -14.02 12.01
N GLU A 415 -12.67 -13.00 11.26
CA GLU A 415 -11.67 -11.98 11.63
C GLU A 415 -10.25 -12.50 11.95
N LYS A 416 -10.02 -13.81 11.92
CA LYS A 416 -8.77 -14.43 12.38
C LYS A 416 -8.03 -15.14 11.26
N LEU A 417 -8.69 -16.00 10.48
CA LEU A 417 -8.02 -16.80 9.45
C LEU A 417 -8.75 -16.64 8.13
N GLN A 418 -8.04 -16.15 7.12
CA GLN A 418 -8.57 -15.88 5.80
C GLN A 418 -7.83 -16.71 4.74
N VAL A 419 -8.58 -17.33 3.85
CA VAL A 419 -8.07 -17.96 2.62
C VAL A 419 -8.16 -16.95 1.50
N LEU A 420 -7.12 -16.89 0.67
CA LEU A 420 -6.94 -15.87 -0.36
C LEU A 420 -6.60 -16.50 -1.71
N THR A 421 -7.12 -15.92 -2.78
CA THR A 421 -6.71 -16.21 -4.16
C THR A 421 -6.56 -14.91 -4.94
N ARG A 422 -5.62 -14.89 -5.89
CA ARG A 422 -5.34 -13.75 -6.75
C ARG A 422 -5.05 -14.21 -8.17
N TRP A 423 -5.56 -13.47 -9.14
CA TRP A 423 -5.15 -13.53 -10.54
C TRP A 423 -4.81 -12.11 -11.00
N SER A 424 -3.66 -11.91 -11.65
CA SER A 424 -3.38 -10.68 -12.36
C SER A 424 -2.84 -10.97 -13.75
N ARG A 425 -3.17 -10.09 -14.70
CA ARG A 425 -2.71 -10.18 -16.08
C ARG A 425 -2.25 -8.81 -16.58
N VAL A 426 -1.21 -8.81 -17.38
CA VAL A 426 -0.79 -7.68 -18.22
C VAL A 426 -0.76 -8.17 -19.66
N ASP A 427 -1.34 -7.39 -20.57
CA ASP A 427 -1.48 -7.70 -21.99
C ASP A 427 -1.22 -6.41 -22.79
N GLY A 428 -0.58 -6.50 -23.95
CA GLY A 428 -0.32 -5.34 -24.81
C GLY A 428 0.81 -5.53 -25.80
N ASP A 429 1.00 -4.51 -26.64
CA ASP A 429 1.90 -4.53 -27.79
C ASP A 429 3.20 -3.70 -27.56
N SER A 430 3.38 -3.11 -26.38
CA SER A 430 4.58 -2.29 -26.09
C SER A 430 5.88 -3.08 -26.17
N GLY A 431 5.86 -4.38 -25.87
CA GLY A 431 7.04 -5.25 -25.94
C GLY A 431 7.53 -5.54 -27.36
N THR A 432 6.65 -5.36 -28.36
CA THR A 432 6.95 -5.61 -29.78
C THR A 432 6.86 -4.35 -30.63
N LEU A 433 6.70 -3.18 -30.00
CA LEU A 433 6.48 -1.89 -30.66
C LEU A 433 5.31 -1.93 -31.66
N GLY A 434 4.22 -2.61 -31.29
CA GLY A 434 2.98 -2.66 -32.10
C GLY A 434 2.92 -3.80 -33.10
N ALA A 435 3.89 -4.72 -33.11
CA ALA A 435 3.90 -5.83 -34.08
C ALA A 435 2.94 -6.98 -33.69
N SER A 436 2.82 -7.26 -32.39
CA SER A 436 1.93 -8.28 -31.84
C SER A 436 1.74 -8.11 -30.33
N ASP A 437 0.55 -8.48 -29.84
CA ASP A 437 0.28 -8.53 -28.41
C ASP A 437 1.11 -9.62 -27.70
N GLN A 438 1.56 -9.31 -26.49
CA GLN A 438 2.17 -10.24 -25.55
C GLN A 438 1.39 -10.19 -24.24
N SER A 439 1.51 -11.23 -23.42
CA SER A 439 0.87 -11.25 -22.11
C SER A 439 1.65 -12.00 -21.05
N THR A 440 1.35 -11.68 -19.81
CA THR A 440 1.86 -12.34 -18.61
C THR A 440 0.78 -12.43 -17.55
N ASP A 441 0.74 -13.54 -16.84
CA ASP A 441 -0.15 -13.87 -15.75
C ASP A 441 0.60 -14.13 -14.44
N GLU A 442 -0.02 -13.67 -13.36
CA GLU A 442 0.25 -14.04 -11.97
C GLU A 442 -0.97 -14.76 -11.43
N VAL A 443 -0.80 -15.98 -10.93
CA VAL A 443 -1.86 -16.70 -10.20
C VAL A 443 -1.33 -17.11 -8.84
N GLY A 444 -2.02 -16.72 -7.78
CA GLY A 444 -1.56 -16.96 -6.41
C GLY A 444 -2.67 -17.40 -5.47
N ALA A 445 -2.27 -18.12 -4.42
CA ALA A 445 -3.12 -18.50 -3.31
C ALA A 445 -2.38 -18.29 -1.99
N GLY A 446 -3.11 -18.04 -0.91
CA GLY A 446 -2.48 -17.79 0.37
C GLY A 446 -3.41 -17.90 1.57
N LEU A 447 -2.81 -17.80 2.74
CA LEU A 447 -3.46 -17.77 4.04
C LEU A 447 -2.99 -16.53 4.80
N ALA A 448 -3.91 -15.77 5.36
CA ALA A 448 -3.63 -14.68 6.27
C ALA A 448 -4.20 -14.99 7.65
N TRP A 449 -3.32 -15.05 8.66
CA TRP A 449 -3.67 -15.18 10.06
C TRP A 449 -3.50 -13.83 10.77
N TYR A 450 -4.62 -13.25 11.19
CA TYR A 450 -4.71 -11.98 11.88
C TYR A 450 -4.71 -12.20 13.40
N LEU A 451 -3.66 -11.69 14.05
CA LEU A 451 -3.54 -11.67 15.51
C LEU A 451 -4.22 -10.42 16.09
N ARG A 452 -4.18 -9.31 15.34
CA ARG A 452 -4.84 -8.03 15.68
C ARG A 452 -5.19 -7.25 14.41
N GLY A 453 -6.12 -7.77 13.61
CA GLY A 453 -6.46 -7.20 12.30
C GLY A 453 -5.20 -6.93 11.46
N ASN A 454 -5.19 -5.84 10.69
CA ASN A 454 -4.00 -5.44 9.92
C ASN A 454 -2.84 -4.92 10.78
N ARG A 455 -2.96 -4.83 12.11
CA ARG A 455 -1.87 -4.36 12.98
C ARG A 455 -0.89 -5.44 13.39
N ALA A 456 -1.32 -6.70 13.39
CA ALA A 456 -0.45 -7.85 13.61
C ALA A 456 -0.98 -9.04 12.84
N LYS A 457 -0.22 -9.51 11.84
CA LYS A 457 -0.63 -10.64 11.00
C LYS A 457 0.56 -11.43 10.47
N LEU A 458 0.31 -12.70 10.19
CA LEU A 458 1.18 -13.61 9.47
C LEU A 458 0.50 -13.99 8.16
N VAL A 459 1.18 -13.82 7.04
CA VAL A 459 0.68 -14.16 5.70
C VAL A 459 1.62 -15.18 5.09
N THR A 460 1.09 -16.27 4.54
CA THR A 460 1.85 -17.20 3.70
C THR A 460 1.17 -17.34 2.35
N ASP A 461 1.92 -17.21 1.27
CA ASP A 461 1.37 -17.31 -0.09
C ASP A 461 2.32 -18.03 -1.06
N VAL A 462 1.72 -18.63 -2.08
CA VAL A 462 2.38 -19.23 -3.24
C VAL A 462 1.86 -18.55 -4.49
N THR A 463 2.77 -18.19 -5.40
CA THR A 463 2.43 -17.46 -6.63
C THR A 463 3.16 -18.07 -7.81
N ARG A 464 2.42 -18.37 -8.89
CA ARG A 464 2.95 -18.80 -10.19
C ARG A 464 3.01 -17.58 -11.12
N LEU A 465 4.14 -17.42 -11.79
CA LEU A 465 4.36 -16.47 -12.88
C LEU A 465 4.63 -17.23 -14.18
N ASP A 466 4.07 -16.78 -15.29
CA ASP A 466 4.43 -17.23 -16.65
C ASP A 466 5.22 -16.16 -17.45
N GLY A 467 5.50 -15.03 -16.81
CA GLY A 467 6.29 -13.90 -17.26
C GLY A 467 6.14 -12.76 -16.26
N ALA A 468 7.02 -11.77 -16.34
CA ALA A 468 6.98 -10.63 -15.43
C ALA A 468 7.41 -9.33 -16.12
N PRO A 469 6.49 -8.39 -16.37
CA PRO A 469 6.80 -7.13 -17.03
C PRO A 469 7.33 -6.07 -16.06
N ILE A 470 7.81 -6.47 -14.87
CA ILE A 470 8.21 -5.58 -13.79
C ILE A 470 9.62 -5.90 -13.29
N SER A 471 10.25 -4.91 -12.66
CA SER A 471 11.48 -5.08 -11.88
C SER A 471 11.22 -4.54 -10.47
N SER A 472 10.96 -5.42 -9.50
CA SER A 472 10.48 -5.02 -8.18
C SER A 472 11.12 -5.79 -7.04
N SER A 473 12.02 -5.11 -6.31
CA SER A 473 12.58 -5.62 -5.06
C SER A 473 11.56 -5.72 -3.91
N ALA A 474 10.42 -5.03 -4.03
CA ALA A 474 9.32 -5.18 -3.06
C ALA A 474 8.59 -6.52 -3.24
N LEU A 475 8.42 -6.97 -4.49
CA LEU A 475 7.76 -8.23 -4.83
C LEU A 475 8.73 -9.42 -4.89
N ASP A 476 10.04 -9.15 -4.98
CA ASP A 476 11.09 -10.13 -5.33
C ASP A 476 10.91 -10.74 -6.72
N VAL A 477 10.52 -9.89 -7.68
CA VAL A 477 10.26 -10.29 -9.06
C VAL A 477 11.15 -9.47 -10.00
N ASN A 478 11.87 -10.18 -10.87
CA ASN A 478 12.72 -9.63 -11.90
C ASN A 478 12.03 -9.68 -13.28
N PRO A 479 12.46 -8.85 -14.23
CA PRO A 479 11.97 -8.89 -15.60
C PRO A 479 12.05 -10.30 -16.20
N GLY A 480 10.94 -10.76 -16.78
CA GLY A 480 10.84 -12.04 -17.46
C GLY A 480 10.76 -13.28 -16.55
N ASP A 481 10.63 -13.13 -15.23
CA ASP A 481 10.49 -14.27 -14.31
C ASP A 481 9.34 -15.20 -14.72
N ARG A 482 9.64 -16.50 -14.85
CA ARG A 482 8.68 -17.58 -15.08
C ARG A 482 8.94 -18.66 -14.06
N GLY A 483 8.01 -18.92 -13.15
CA GLY A 483 8.37 -19.70 -11.97
C GLY A 483 7.38 -19.64 -10.84
N TRP A 484 7.80 -20.15 -9.70
CA TRP A 484 7.06 -20.11 -8.44
C TRP A 484 7.75 -19.18 -7.44
N LEU A 485 6.94 -18.45 -6.68
CA LEU A 485 7.37 -17.72 -5.48
C LEU A 485 6.60 -18.26 -4.28
N PHE A 486 7.33 -18.48 -3.18
CA PHE A 486 6.81 -18.89 -1.88
C PHE A 486 7.21 -17.83 -0.86
N ARG A 487 6.24 -17.26 -0.15
CA ARG A 487 6.47 -16.15 0.75
C ARG A 487 5.79 -16.39 2.08
N THR A 488 6.50 -16.08 3.17
CA THR A 488 5.92 -15.97 4.51
C THR A 488 6.30 -14.62 5.09
N GLN A 489 5.31 -13.82 5.49
CA GLN A 489 5.50 -12.46 5.98
C GLN A 489 4.82 -12.24 7.33
N MET A 490 5.60 -11.79 8.30
CA MET A 490 5.09 -11.25 9.55
C MET A 490 5.01 -9.73 9.47
N GLN A 491 3.89 -9.16 9.88
CA GLN A 491 3.66 -7.72 9.95
C GLN A 491 3.27 -7.30 11.36
N PHE A 492 3.75 -6.14 11.80
CA PHE A 492 3.35 -5.48 13.03
C PHE A 492 3.23 -3.97 12.83
N SER A 493 2.36 -3.29 13.59
CA SER A 493 2.22 -1.83 13.61
C SER A 493 1.74 -1.30 14.95
N PHE A 494 2.09 -0.06 15.27
CA PHE A 494 1.68 0.66 16.48
C PHE A 494 1.30 2.11 16.20
#